data_AF-A0A6M2DQ37-F1
#
_entry.id   AF-A0A6M2DQ37-F1
#
_cell.length_a   1.000
_cell.length_b   1.000
_cell.length_c   1.000
_cell.angle_alpha   90.00
_cell.angle_beta   90.00
_cell.angle_gamma   90.00
#
_symmetry.space_group_name_H-M   'P 1'
#
loop_
_entity.id
_entity.type
_entity.pdbx_description
1 polymer ?
#
loop_
_entity_poly.entity_id
_entity_poly.type
_entity_poly.pdbx_seq_one_letter_code
_entity_poly.pdbx_strand_id
1 'polypeptide(L)'
;MNCKMSEHHVRFDAASASDPTNIEKQISFQKVGPKEILVHLGFLQIDHRYKITFSIPKTVLDIQGLVPDVNKCRSIEYTIMEFVESLNDYKFVLDFKAMCDNVVEEVINLNSSSKCKEVRIILRATVIGKGKGTPMVRKGVKSIEIMDHSESDN
;
A
#
# COMPACT_ATOMS: atom_id res chain seq x y z
N MET A 1 -13.53 -44.25 31.31
CA MET A 1 -12.54 -43.34 31.96
C MET A 1 -11.29 -43.27 31.10
N ASN A 2 -10.80 -42.03 30.94
CA ASN A 2 -9.52 -41.57 30.36
C ASN A 2 -9.29 -41.70 28.85
N CYS A 3 -9.72 -40.66 28.12
CA CYS A 3 -9.18 -40.29 26.81
C CYS A 3 -7.79 -39.65 27.00
N LYS A 4 -6.78 -40.18 26.31
CA LYS A 4 -5.43 -39.61 26.19
C LYS A 4 -5.50 -38.24 25.51
N MET A 5 -4.94 -37.21 26.13
CA MET A 5 -4.63 -35.94 25.47
C MET A 5 -3.38 -36.12 24.61
N SER A 6 -3.49 -35.80 23.32
CA SER A 6 -2.36 -35.75 22.40
C SER A 6 -1.71 -34.36 22.50
N GLU A 7 -0.51 -34.29 23.05
CA GLU A 7 0.36 -33.11 22.98
C GLU A 7 0.72 -32.82 21.52
N HIS A 8 0.18 -31.72 20.98
CA HIS A 8 0.61 -31.17 19.70
C HIS A 8 1.96 -30.45 19.87
N HIS A 9 3.05 -31.21 19.84
CA HIS A 9 4.38 -30.64 19.67
C HIS A 9 4.63 -30.30 18.20
N VAL A 10 4.55 -29.01 17.86
CA VAL A 10 4.93 -28.51 16.54
C VAL A 10 6.46 -28.51 16.47
N ARG A 11 7.03 -29.39 15.63
CA ARG A 11 8.45 -29.33 15.26
C ARG A 11 8.63 -28.27 14.18
N PHE A 12 9.44 -27.26 14.45
CA PHE A 12 9.91 -26.32 13.44
C PHE A 12 11.23 -26.83 12.87
N ASP A 13 11.17 -27.52 11.73
CA ASP A 13 12.37 -27.79 10.93
C ASP A 13 12.79 -26.51 10.21
N ALA A 14 13.95 -25.99 10.60
CA ALA A 14 14.58 -24.83 10.01
C ALA A 14 15.32 -25.22 8.71
N ALA A 15 14.62 -25.17 7.58
CA ALA A 15 15.24 -25.23 6.25
C ALA A 15 14.45 -24.33 5.26
N SER A 16 14.84 -23.05 5.24
CA SER A 16 14.72 -22.03 4.18
C SER A 16 13.67 -22.19 3.08
N ALA A 17 12.62 -21.35 3.10
CA ALA A 17 12.21 -20.43 2.02
C ALA A 17 10.80 -19.86 2.28
N SER A 18 10.73 -18.53 2.51
CA SER A 18 9.54 -17.68 2.43
C SER A 18 8.19 -18.26 2.91
N ASP A 19 7.81 -17.92 4.14
CA ASP A 19 6.46 -18.14 4.66
C ASP A 19 5.42 -17.42 3.75
N PRO A 20 4.52 -18.15 3.07
CA PRO A 20 3.54 -17.56 2.15
C PRO A 20 2.57 -16.61 2.86
N THR A 21 2.32 -16.79 4.16
CA THR A 21 1.47 -15.90 4.97
C THR A 21 2.13 -14.53 5.20
N ASN A 22 3.44 -14.42 5.03
CA ASN A 22 4.18 -13.17 5.16
C ASN A 22 4.03 -12.29 3.92
N ILE A 23 3.86 -12.90 2.73
CA ILE A 23 3.64 -12.18 1.46
C ILE A 23 2.26 -11.51 1.46
N GLU A 24 1.24 -12.19 1.98
CA GLU A 24 -0.12 -11.65 2.13
C GLU A 24 -0.19 -10.42 3.04
N LYS A 25 0.80 -10.27 3.93
CA LYS A 25 0.89 -9.15 4.86
C LYS A 25 1.60 -7.93 4.30
N GLN A 26 2.15 -7.95 3.09
CA GLN A 26 2.88 -6.81 2.51
C GLN A 26 2.07 -6.11 1.40
N ILE A 27 2.32 -4.81 1.19
CA ILE A 27 1.81 -4.10 0.02
C ILE A 27 2.27 -4.89 -1.22
N SER A 28 1.30 -5.32 -2.04
CA SER A 28 1.58 -6.08 -3.25
C SER A 28 1.35 -5.19 -4.46
N PHE A 29 2.06 -5.49 -5.55
CA PHE A 29 1.87 -4.80 -6.81
C PHE A 29 1.68 -5.79 -7.95
N GLN A 30 0.94 -5.37 -8.96
CA GLN A 30 0.65 -6.13 -10.16
C GLN A 30 0.82 -5.25 -11.39
N LYS A 31 1.54 -5.73 -12.40
CA LYS A 31 1.56 -5.08 -13.71
C LYS A 31 0.22 -5.34 -14.39
N VAL A 32 -0.56 -4.29 -14.62
CA VAL A 32 -1.91 -4.37 -15.20
C VAL A 32 -1.96 -3.84 -16.64
N GLY A 33 -0.90 -3.18 -17.07
CA GLY A 33 -0.75 -2.70 -18.44
C GLY A 33 0.72 -2.43 -18.80
N PRO A 34 1.01 -2.02 -20.05
CA PRO A 34 2.38 -1.80 -20.51
C PRO A 34 3.15 -0.77 -19.67
N LYS A 35 2.45 0.25 -19.15
CA LYS A 35 3.01 1.32 -18.32
C LYS A 35 2.20 1.54 -17.04
N GLU A 36 1.53 0.49 -16.56
CA GLU A 36 0.58 0.58 -15.46
C GLU A 36 0.85 -0.47 -14.40
N ILE A 37 0.93 -0.02 -13.17
CA ILE A 37 1.11 -0.88 -12.01
C ILE A 37 0.01 -0.58 -11.01
N LEU A 38 -0.73 -1.62 -10.63
CA LEU A 38 -1.66 -1.60 -9.53
C LEU A 38 -0.92 -1.92 -8.23
N VAL A 39 -1.06 -1.08 -7.21
CA VAL A 39 -0.47 -1.23 -5.87
C VAL A 39 -1.61 -1.41 -4.88
N HIS A 40 -1.71 -2.61 -4.31
CA HIS A 40 -2.74 -2.97 -3.35
C HIS A 40 -2.31 -2.63 -1.92
N LEU A 41 -2.97 -1.63 -1.35
CA LEU A 41 -2.74 -1.14 0.01
C LEU A 41 -3.46 -2.00 1.07
N GLY A 42 -4.45 -2.79 0.65
CA GLY A 42 -5.24 -3.66 1.52
C GLY A 42 -6.47 -2.93 2.06
N PHE A 43 -6.78 -3.16 3.33
CA PHE A 43 -7.96 -2.60 3.98
C PHE A 43 -7.56 -1.44 4.90
N LEU A 44 -8.16 -0.27 4.67
CA LEU A 44 -8.00 0.93 5.48
C LEU A 44 -9.28 1.18 6.28
N GLN A 45 -9.19 1.98 7.33
CA GLN A 45 -10.34 2.42 8.11
C GLN A 45 -10.73 3.83 7.66
N ILE A 46 -12.03 4.09 7.51
CA ILE A 46 -12.53 5.44 7.23
C ILE A 46 -12.12 6.42 8.35
N ASP A 47 -11.98 7.69 8.02
CA ASP A 47 -11.59 8.80 8.92
C ASP A 47 -10.22 8.58 9.55
N HIS A 48 -9.32 7.92 8.83
CA HIS A 48 -7.94 7.75 9.26
C HIS A 48 -6.98 8.30 8.23
N ARG A 49 -5.88 8.84 8.74
CA ARG A 49 -4.73 9.25 7.96
C ARG A 49 -3.62 8.22 8.13
N TYR A 50 -3.03 7.83 7.02
CA TYR A 50 -2.02 6.79 6.92
C TYR A 50 -0.72 7.33 6.35
N LYS A 51 0.40 6.91 6.93
CA LYS A 51 1.68 6.91 6.25
C LYS A 51 1.82 5.60 5.48
N ILE A 52 1.97 5.68 4.17
CA ILE A 52 2.14 4.53 3.29
C ILE A 52 3.57 4.53 2.76
N THR A 53 4.25 3.38 2.83
CA THR A 53 5.62 3.20 2.35
C THR A 53 5.73 1.91 1.58
N PHE A 54 6.12 2.00 0.31
CA PHE A 54 6.35 0.84 -0.55
C PHE A 54 7.46 1.11 -1.56
N SER A 55 8.00 0.02 -2.12
CA SER A 55 8.99 0.05 -3.18
C SER A 55 8.51 -0.74 -4.39
N ILE A 56 8.73 -0.22 -5.58
CA ILE A 56 8.48 -0.92 -6.85
C ILE A 56 9.83 -1.26 -7.50
N PRO A 57 10.16 -2.54 -7.73
CA PRO A 57 11.39 -2.92 -8.40
C PRO A 57 11.44 -2.38 -9.84
N LYS A 58 12.61 -1.87 -10.26
CA LYS A 58 12.82 -1.37 -11.63
C LYS A 58 12.59 -2.44 -12.69
N THR A 59 12.80 -3.72 -12.35
CA THR A 59 12.53 -4.87 -13.23
C THR A 59 11.05 -4.97 -13.66
N VAL A 60 10.12 -4.37 -12.91
CA VAL A 60 8.69 -4.36 -13.26
C VAL A 60 8.38 -3.28 -14.31
N LEU A 61 9.03 -2.12 -14.19
CA LEU A 61 8.78 -0.93 -15.00
C LEU A 61 9.65 -0.84 -16.25
N ASP A 62 10.89 -1.37 -16.18
CA ASP A 62 11.91 -1.29 -17.24
C ASP A 62 12.12 0.13 -17.81
N ILE A 63 11.96 1.13 -16.94
CA ILE A 63 12.13 2.56 -17.25
C ILE A 63 12.96 3.16 -16.12
N GLN A 64 13.91 4.03 -16.47
CA GLN A 64 14.79 4.75 -15.54
C GLN A 64 14.52 6.26 -15.59
N GLY A 65 14.97 6.98 -14.56
CA GLY A 65 14.83 8.43 -14.49
C GLY A 65 13.38 8.86 -14.39
N LEU A 66 12.56 8.08 -13.68
CA LEU A 66 11.17 8.41 -13.40
C LEU A 66 11.10 9.43 -12.27
N VAL A 67 10.25 10.44 -12.44
CA VAL A 67 9.94 11.44 -11.41
C VAL A 67 8.43 11.64 -11.33
N PRO A 68 7.84 11.89 -10.14
CA PRO A 68 6.42 12.22 -10.04
C PRO A 68 6.05 13.48 -10.82
N ASP A 69 4.97 13.39 -11.60
CA ASP A 69 4.39 14.54 -12.28
C ASP A 69 3.52 15.33 -11.30
N VAL A 70 4.11 16.36 -10.70
CA VAL A 70 3.45 17.25 -9.72
C VAL A 70 2.22 17.97 -10.27
N ASN A 71 2.10 18.14 -11.60
CA ASN A 71 0.92 18.76 -12.19
C ASN A 71 -0.27 17.80 -12.26
N LYS A 72 0.00 16.49 -12.38
CA LYS A 72 -1.01 15.44 -12.46
C LYS A 72 -1.28 14.73 -11.12
N CYS A 73 -0.39 14.89 -10.13
CA CYS A 73 -0.54 14.30 -8.80
C CYS A 73 -1.15 15.31 -7.81
N ARG A 74 -2.38 15.78 -8.08
CA ARG A 74 -3.13 16.70 -7.21
C ARG A 74 -4.38 16.02 -6.63
N SER A 75 -4.17 14.92 -5.93
CA SER A 75 -5.22 14.24 -5.17
C SER A 75 -5.41 14.93 -3.82
N ILE A 76 -6.64 14.97 -3.30
CA ILE A 76 -6.91 15.47 -1.94
C ILE A 76 -6.78 14.35 -0.90
N GLU A 77 -6.81 13.10 -1.37
CA GLU A 77 -6.75 11.84 -0.65
C GLU A 77 -5.31 11.38 -0.43
N TYR A 78 -4.33 11.86 -1.20
CA TYR A 78 -2.92 11.59 -0.90
C TYR A 78 -1.96 12.73 -1.23
N THR A 79 -0.84 12.78 -0.50
CA THR A 79 0.32 13.62 -0.79
C THR A 79 1.57 12.75 -0.90
N ILE A 80 2.39 12.96 -1.93
CA ILE A 80 3.71 12.33 -2.01
C ILE A 80 4.65 13.09 -1.07
N MET A 81 5.05 12.45 0.03
CA MET A 81 6.00 13.04 0.99
C MET A 81 7.45 12.83 0.56
N GLU A 82 7.75 11.67 -0.03
CA GLU A 82 9.09 11.30 -0.46
C GLU A 82 8.98 10.40 -1.70
N PHE A 83 9.84 10.65 -2.68
CA PHE A 83 10.06 9.76 -3.80
C PHE A 83 11.57 9.62 -4.01
N VAL A 84 12.07 8.38 -4.02
CA VAL A 84 13.49 8.08 -4.22
C VAL A 84 13.65 7.02 -5.29
N GLU A 85 14.35 7.36 -6.36
CA GLU A 85 14.90 6.38 -7.29
C GLU A 85 16.23 5.85 -6.73
N SER A 86 16.26 4.56 -6.39
CA SER A 86 17.47 3.85 -5.98
C SER A 86 18.05 3.04 -7.14
N LEU A 87 19.10 2.25 -6.92
CA LEU A 87 19.68 1.41 -7.97
C LEU A 87 18.67 0.39 -8.51
N ASN A 88 17.91 -0.26 -7.63
CA ASN A 88 17.08 -1.42 -7.96
C ASN A 88 15.57 -1.15 -7.90
N ASP A 89 15.13 -0.08 -7.24
CA ASP A 89 13.73 0.18 -6.94
C ASP A 89 13.37 1.67 -6.92
N TYR A 90 12.07 1.94 -7.01
CA TYR A 90 11.43 3.23 -6.75
C TYR A 90 10.71 3.17 -5.42
N LYS A 91 11.17 3.96 -4.45
CA LYS A 91 10.58 4.04 -3.12
C LYS A 91 9.62 5.22 -3.04
N PHE A 92 8.45 4.97 -2.46
CA PHE A 92 7.42 5.96 -2.18
C PHE A 92 7.17 6.07 -0.69
N VAL A 93 6.99 7.30 -0.22
CA VAL A 93 6.37 7.60 1.07
C VAL A 93 5.21 8.55 0.82
N LEU A 94 4.00 8.12 1.18
CA LEU A 94 2.77 8.87 0.97
C LEU A 94 2.10 9.19 2.31
N ASP A 95 1.49 10.36 2.36
CA ASP A 95 0.44 10.70 3.29
C ASP A 95 -0.89 10.39 2.62
N PHE A 96 -1.75 9.55 3.20
CA PHE A 96 -3.00 9.08 2.58
C PHE A 96 -4.17 9.24 3.54
N LYS A 97 -5.30 9.79 3.09
CA LYS A 97 -6.53 10.01 3.86
C LYS A 97 -7.63 9.09 3.35
N ALA A 98 -8.19 8.26 4.23
CA ALA A 98 -9.29 7.37 3.89
C ALA A 98 -10.64 8.03 4.24
N MET A 99 -11.25 8.73 3.27
CA MET A 99 -12.40 9.63 3.51
C MET A 99 -13.77 9.05 3.13
N CYS A 100 -13.82 7.94 2.41
CA CYS A 100 -15.06 7.33 1.93
C CYS A 100 -15.00 5.81 2.14
N ASP A 101 -16.10 5.18 2.55
CA ASP A 101 -16.22 3.76 2.87
C ASP A 101 -16.49 2.89 1.63
N ASN A 102 -15.54 2.92 0.69
CA ASN A 102 -15.60 2.19 -0.57
C ASN A 102 -14.21 1.72 -1.04
N VAL A 103 -14.17 1.12 -2.23
CA VAL A 103 -12.89 0.90 -2.93
C VAL A 103 -12.40 2.24 -3.46
N VAL A 104 -11.23 2.67 -3.02
CA VAL A 104 -10.57 3.90 -3.45
C VAL A 104 -9.44 3.56 -4.41
N GLU A 105 -9.40 4.24 -5.55
CA GLU A 105 -8.36 4.12 -6.57
C GLU A 105 -7.78 5.50 -6.90
N GLU A 106 -6.53 5.72 -6.53
CA GLU A 106 -5.80 6.97 -6.77
C GLU A 106 -4.64 6.75 -7.74
N VAL A 107 -4.28 7.76 -8.54
CA VAL A 107 -3.25 7.60 -9.58
C VAL A 107 -2.08 8.54 -9.38
N ILE A 108 -0.89 7.97 -9.16
CA ILE A 108 0.38 8.68 -9.26
C ILE A 108 0.91 8.55 -10.69
N ASN A 109 1.11 9.68 -11.35
CA ASN A 109 1.73 9.73 -12.68
C ASN A 109 3.23 9.99 -12.52
N LEU A 110 4.05 9.17 -13.16
CA LEU A 110 5.49 9.34 -13.22
C LEU A 110 5.91 9.63 -14.65
N ASN A 111 6.80 10.61 -14.85
CA ASN A 111 7.37 10.94 -16.14
C ASN A 111 8.86 10.58 -16.18
N SER A 112 9.32 10.05 -17.31
CA SER A 112 10.74 9.87 -17.59
C SER A 112 11.27 11.02 -18.43
N SER A 113 12.23 11.77 -17.89
CA SER A 113 12.86 12.90 -18.57
C SER A 113 13.59 12.51 -19.87
N SER A 114 14.00 11.25 -19.99
CA SER A 114 14.87 10.78 -21.08
C SER A 114 14.11 10.12 -22.24
N LYS A 115 12.85 9.71 -22.05
CA LYS A 115 12.11 8.93 -23.08
C LYS A 115 10.69 9.41 -23.37
N CYS A 116 10.22 10.52 -22.78
CA CYS A 116 8.83 10.97 -22.89
C CYS A 116 7.84 9.82 -22.59
N LYS A 117 8.19 8.99 -21.60
CA LYS A 117 7.37 7.85 -21.17
C LYS A 117 6.70 8.22 -19.85
N GLU A 118 5.38 8.10 -19.86
CA GLU A 118 4.55 8.19 -18.66
C GLU A 118 4.28 6.79 -18.11
N VAL A 119 4.34 6.64 -16.79
CA VAL A 119 3.97 5.45 -16.04
C VAL A 119 2.88 5.82 -15.04
N ARG A 120 1.85 4.99 -14.93
CA ARG A 120 0.76 5.15 -13.97
C ARG A 120 0.90 4.14 -12.83
N ILE A 121 0.98 4.63 -11.61
CA ILE A 121 0.89 3.83 -10.39
C ILE A 121 -0.51 4.04 -9.82
N ILE A 122 -1.32 2.99 -9.85
CA ILE A 122 -2.69 2.97 -9.37
C ILE A 122 -2.66 2.45 -7.93
N LEU A 123 -2.89 3.30 -6.95
CA LEU A 123 -3.03 2.94 -5.56
C LEU A 123 -4.46 2.45 -5.33
N ARG A 124 -4.63 1.22 -4.84
CA ARG A 124 -5.95 0.65 -4.54
C ARG A 124 -6.06 0.23 -3.08
N ALA A 125 -7.08 0.77 -2.41
CA ALA A 125 -7.44 0.41 -1.05
C ALA A 125 -8.92 0.05 -0.97
N THR A 126 -9.29 -0.81 -0.03
CA THR A 126 -10.70 -0.98 0.40
C THR A 126 -10.85 -0.29 1.74
N VAL A 127 -11.66 0.76 1.80
CA VAL A 127 -11.89 1.49 3.04
C VAL A 127 -13.12 0.91 3.74
N ILE A 128 -12.95 0.58 5.03
CA ILE A 128 -13.94 -0.06 5.88
C ILE A 128 -14.52 1.00 6.82
N GLY A 129 -15.86 1.01 6.95
CA GLY A 129 -16.58 1.89 7.87
C GLY A 129 -16.28 1.65 9.35
N LYS A 130 -16.62 2.61 10.21
CA LYS A 130 -16.53 2.48 11.68
C LYS A 130 -17.32 1.25 12.15
N GLY A 131 -16.71 0.44 13.01
CA GLY A 131 -17.36 -0.75 13.61
C GLY A 131 -17.55 -1.95 12.68
N LYS A 132 -17.03 -1.93 11.45
CA LYS A 132 -17.19 -3.02 10.47
C LYS A 132 -16.06 -4.07 10.50
N GLY A 133 -15.12 -3.98 11.45
CA GLY A 133 -14.07 -4.97 11.66
C GLY A 133 -12.72 -4.35 12.02
N THR A 134 -11.68 -5.20 12.12
CA THR A 134 -10.30 -4.75 12.25
C THR A 134 -9.68 -4.62 10.86
N PRO A 135 -9.16 -3.44 10.49
CA PRO A 135 -8.47 -3.27 9.21
C PRO A 135 -7.30 -4.27 9.12
N MET A 136 -7.24 -5.01 8.02
CA MET A 136 -6.09 -5.86 7.74
C MET A 136 -5.00 -5.00 7.08
N VAL A 137 -4.33 -4.22 7.92
CA VAL A 137 -3.31 -3.27 7.49
C VAL A 137 -2.06 -4.02 7.05
N ARG A 138 -1.62 -3.75 5.82
CA ARG A 138 -0.39 -4.35 5.27
C ARG A 138 0.86 -3.68 5.83
N LYS A 139 1.96 -4.42 5.92
CA LYS A 139 3.31 -3.88 6.16
C LYS A 139 3.60 -2.77 5.17
N GLY A 140 4.00 -1.62 5.71
CA GLY A 140 4.20 -0.38 4.94
C GLY A 140 3.03 0.59 5.06
N VAL A 141 1.86 0.17 5.55
CA VAL A 141 0.74 1.05 5.88
C VAL A 141 0.70 1.26 7.39
N LYS A 142 0.78 2.51 7.84
CA LYS A 142 0.75 2.86 9.26
C LYS A 142 -0.28 3.96 9.50
N SER A 143 -1.28 3.70 10.34
CA SER A 143 -2.18 4.76 10.82
C SER A 143 -1.38 5.75 11.65
N ILE A 144 -1.47 7.03 11.32
CA ILE A 144 -0.75 8.11 12.00
C ILE A 144 -1.67 9.07 12.75
N GLU A 145 -2.93 9.17 12.33
CA GLU A 145 -3.91 10.09 12.91
C GLU A 145 -5.32 9.55 12.65
N ILE A 146 -6.22 9.73 13.62
CA ILE A 146 -7.66 9.56 13.45
C ILE A 146 -8.22 10.95 13.21
N MET A 147 -8.92 11.13 12.10
CA MET A 147 -9.52 12.39 11.72
C MET A 147 -10.88 12.48 12.40
N ASP A 148 -10.91 13.02 13.62
CA ASP A 148 -12.18 13.31 14.27
C ASP A 148 -12.90 14.43 13.51
N HIS A 149 -14.02 14.08 12.89
CA HIS A 149 -15.11 15.04 12.70
C HIS A 149 -15.80 15.18 14.05
N SER A 150 -15.19 15.94 14.96
CA SER A 150 -15.92 16.43 16.12
C SER A 150 -17.10 17.23 15.59
N GLU A 151 -18.29 16.64 15.64
CA GLU A 151 -19.53 17.39 15.70
C GLU A 151 -19.31 18.41 16.81
N SER A 152 -19.17 19.68 16.43
CA SER A 152 -19.32 20.76 17.37
C SER A 152 -20.79 20.73 17.77
N ASP A 153 -21.13 19.92 18.77
CA ASP A 153 -22.36 20.05 19.53
C ASP A 153 -22.43 21.49 20.03
N ASN A 154 -23.32 22.28 19.42
CA ASN A 154 -23.60 23.66 19.78
C ASN A 154 -24.86 23.73 20.63
#